data_AF-A0A530GEK6-F1
#
_entry.id   AF-A0A530GEK6-F1
#
_cell.length_a   1.000
_cell.length_b   1.000
_cell.length_c   1.000
_cell.angle_alpha   90.00
_cell.angle_beta   90.00
_cell.angle_gamma   90.00
#
_symmetry.space_group_name_H-M   'P 1'
#
loop_
_entity.id
_entity.type
_entity.pdbx_description
1 polymer ?
#
loop_
_entity_poly.entity_id
_entity_poly.type
_entity_poly.pdbx_seq_one_letter_code
_entity_poly.pdbx_strand_id
1 'polypeptide(L)' 'ALAEACFSALAAPVFPEGMKPNGLIGLSSNQQFMGLPAGADVKPGDYAFLRPTQSEAVLQHFGAIVVFAGG' A
#
# COMPACT_ATOMS: atom_id res chain seq x y z
N ALA A 1 2.58 -5.55 -12.82
CA ALA A 1 2.75 -6.38 -11.61
C ALA A 1 1.58 -6.18 -10.66
N LEU A 2 1.40 -7.08 -9.69
CA LEU A 2 0.31 -7.03 -8.70
C LEU A 2 0.93 -7.03 -7.31
N ALA A 3 0.47 -6.12 -6.46
CA ALA A 3 0.90 -6.03 -5.06
C ALA A 3 -0.32 -6.16 -4.14
N GLU A 4 -0.14 -6.82 -3.00
CA GLU A 4 -1.17 -6.93 -1.97
C GLU A 4 -0.87 -5.92 -0.85
N ALA A 5 -1.88 -5.17 -0.43
CA ALA A 5 -1.77 -4.19 0.65
C ALA A 5 -2.82 -4.46 1.74
N CYS A 6 -2.36 -4.57 2.98
CA CYS A 6 -3.20 -4.57 4.17
C CYS A 6 -3.58 -3.13 4.54
N PHE A 7 -4.81 -2.86 5.01
CA PHE A 7 -5.38 -1.52 5.32
C PHE A 7 -5.64 -0.58 4.14
N SER A 8 -5.74 -1.15 2.95
CA SER A 8 -5.83 -0.43 1.68
C SER A 8 -6.98 0.56 1.52
N ALA A 9 -8.12 0.36 2.20
CA ALA A 9 -9.23 1.33 2.15
C ALA A 9 -8.93 2.63 2.92
N LEU A 10 -7.89 2.62 3.77
CA LEU A 10 -7.46 3.73 4.61
C LEU A 10 -6.09 4.29 4.19
N ALA A 11 -5.54 3.85 3.06
CA ALA A 11 -4.23 4.30 2.59
C ALA A 11 -4.16 4.45 1.07
N ALA A 12 -3.57 5.55 0.61
CA ALA A 12 -3.35 5.83 -0.80
C ALA A 12 -1.95 5.37 -1.25
N PRO A 13 -1.80 4.79 -2.45
CA PRO A 13 -0.49 4.42 -2.97
C PRO A 13 0.38 5.64 -3.27
N VAL A 14 1.66 5.58 -2.91
CA VAL A 14 2.67 6.62 -3.19
C VAL A 14 3.80 6.07 -4.05
N PHE A 15 4.26 4.85 -3.74
CA PHE A 15 5.33 4.18 -4.48
C PHE A 15 5.03 2.68 -4.59
N PRO A 16 5.25 2.03 -5.74
CA PRO A 16 5.83 2.59 -6.97
C PRO A 16 4.90 3.59 -7.68
N GLU A 17 5.48 4.47 -8.51
CA GLU A 17 4.70 5.44 -9.26
C GLU A 17 3.69 4.73 -10.19
N GLY A 18 2.47 5.27 -10.26
CA GLY A 18 1.40 4.68 -11.06
C GLY A 18 0.69 3.48 -10.40
N MET A 19 1.08 3.08 -9.19
CA MET A 19 0.33 2.08 -8.41
C MET A 19 -1.07 2.59 -8.09
N LYS A 20 -2.08 1.75 -8.34
CA LYS A 20 -3.49 2.10 -8.11
C LYS A 20 -4.26 0.90 -7.58
N PRO A 21 -5.33 1.13 -6.79
CA PRO A 21 -6.15 0.03 -6.35
C PRO A 21 -6.87 -0.65 -7.53
N ASN A 22 -6.99 -1.97 -7.46
CA ASN A 22 -7.58 -2.81 -8.49
C ASN A 22 -8.78 -3.59 -7.93
N GLY A 23 -9.96 -3.35 -8.50
CA GLY A 23 -11.22 -3.96 -8.09
C GLY A 23 -11.47 -5.38 -8.64
N LEU A 24 -10.50 -6.00 -9.31
CA LEU A 24 -10.69 -7.30 -9.98
C LEU A 24 -11.21 -8.42 -9.05
N ILE A 25 -10.85 -8.36 -7.78
CA ILE A 25 -11.23 -9.35 -6.75
C ILE A 25 -12.12 -8.73 -5.65
N GLY A 26 -12.73 -7.58 -5.93
CA GLY A 26 -13.52 -6.82 -4.96
C GLY A 26 -12.66 -5.95 -4.03
N LEU A 27 -13.31 -4.99 -3.37
CA LEU A 27 -12.67 -4.11 -2.40
C LEU A 27 -12.90 -4.67 -0.99
N SER A 28 -11.84 -4.81 -0.20
CA SER A 28 -11.92 -5.13 1.22
C SER A 28 -11.20 -4.07 2.03
N SER A 29 -11.72 -3.78 3.21
CA SER A 29 -11.12 -2.82 4.15
C SER A 29 -9.84 -3.35 4.78
N ASN A 30 -9.69 -4.68 4.83
CA ASN A 30 -8.53 -5.35 5.41
C ASN A 30 -7.46 -5.65 4.35
N GLN A 31 -7.87 -6.07 3.15
CA GLN A 31 -6.96 -6.45 2.07
C GLN A 31 -7.47 -5.90 0.73
N GLN A 32 -6.58 -5.35 -0.07
CA GLN A 32 -6.93 -4.97 -1.44
C GLN A 32 -5.76 -5.16 -2.35
N PHE A 33 -6.13 -5.37 -3.59
CA PHE A 33 -5.20 -5.56 -4.66
C PHE A 33 -4.78 -4.23 -5.24
N MET A 34 -3.49 -4.08 -5.49
CA MET A 34 -2.90 -2.94 -6.17
C MET A 34 -2.39 -3.38 -7.53
N GLY A 35 -2.81 -2.67 -8.57
CA GLY A 35 -2.28 -2.80 -9.92
C GLY A 35 -1.14 -1.83 -10.17
N LEU A 36 -0.18 -2.28 -10.97
CA LEU A 36 0.91 -1.46 -11.48
C LEU A 36 0.90 -1.45 -13.02
N PRO A 37 1.46 -0.39 -13.65
CA PRO A 37 1.66 -0.36 -15.09
C PRO A 37 2.40 -1.61 -15.60
N ALA A 38 2.14 -2.01 -16.84
CA ALA A 38 2.72 -3.22 -17.43
C ALA A 38 4.26 -3.19 -17.48
N GLY A 39 4.85 -2.01 -17.68
CA GLY A 39 6.30 -1.80 -17.71
C GLY A 39 6.94 -1.44 -16.36
N ALA A 40 6.21 -1.56 -15.25
CA ALA A 40 6.79 -1.29 -13.93
C ALA A 40 7.86 -2.34 -13.59
N ASP A 41 9.10 -1.89 -13.34
CA ASP A 41 10.20 -2.73 -12.88
C ASP A 41 10.10 -2.96 -11.38
N VAL A 42 9.29 -3.96 -10.99
CA VAL A 42 9.15 -4.40 -9.61
C VAL A 42 9.22 -5.92 -9.54
N LYS A 43 9.77 -6.42 -8.44
CA LYS A 43 9.93 -7.84 -8.16
C LYS A 43 9.44 -8.17 -6.74
N PRO A 44 9.04 -9.43 -6.48
CA PRO A 44 8.73 -9.86 -5.13
C PRO A 44 9.86 -9.53 -4.15
N GLY A 45 9.51 -8.93 -3.01
CA GLY A 45 10.47 -8.44 -2.01
C GLY A 45 10.80 -6.95 -2.12
N ASP A 46 10.42 -6.27 -3.20
CA ASP A 46 10.50 -4.81 -3.26
C ASP A 46 9.48 -4.14 -2.33
N TYR A 47 9.75 -2.90 -1.96
CA TYR A 47 8.90 -2.13 -1.05
C TYR A 47 7.81 -1.35 -1.78
N ALA A 48 6.64 -1.30 -1.17
CA ALA A 48 5.56 -0.40 -1.52
C ALA A 48 5.33 0.59 -0.39
N PHE A 49 5.18 1.87 -0.72
CA PHE A 49 4.85 2.90 0.26
C PHE A 49 3.43 3.40 0.05
N LEU A 50 2.66 3.37 1.13
CA LEU A 50 1.28 3.84 1.18
C LEU A 50 1.20 4.99 2.17
N ARG A 51 0.40 6.01 1.84
CA ARG A 51 0.11 7.13 2.74
C ARG A 51 -1.26 6.93 3.37
N PRO A 52 -1.35 6.77 4.70
CA PRO A 52 -2.62 6.75 5.41
C PRO A 52 -3.45 8.01 5.10
N THR A 53 -4.74 7.82 4.85
CA THR A 53 -5.72 8.93 4.71
C THR A 53 -6.35 9.31 6.04
N GLN A 54 -6.40 8.37 7.00
CA GLN A 54 -6.80 8.59 8.38
C GLN A 54 -5.77 7.93 9.30
N SER A 55 -4.74 8.70 9.68
CA SER A 55 -3.59 8.19 10.44
C SER A 55 -3.98 7.56 11.77
N GLU A 56 -4.95 8.13 12.48
CA GLU A 56 -5.42 7.66 13.78
C GLU A 56 -6.11 6.29 13.70
N ALA A 57 -6.80 6.01 12.59
CA ALA A 57 -7.41 4.69 12.37
C ALA A 57 -6.36 3.63 12.03
N VAL A 58 -5.35 3.99 11.23
CA VAL A 58 -4.32 3.05 10.77
C VAL A 58 -3.34 2.72 11.89
N LEU A 59 -2.86 3.71 12.65
CA LEU A 59 -1.80 3.53 13.66
C LEU A 59 -2.21 2.55 14.79
N GLN A 60 -3.49 2.48 15.13
CA GLN A 60 -4.00 1.58 16.18
C GLN A 60 -3.85 0.09 15.83
N HIS A 61 -3.68 -0.24 14.54
CA HIS A 61 -3.50 -1.61 14.10
C HIS A 61 -2.04 -2.10 14.16
N PHE A 62 -1.09 -1.20 14.43
CA PHE A 62 0.33 -1.51 14.50
C PHE A 62 0.83 -1.46 15.95
N GLY A 63 1.76 -2.36 16.28
CA GLY A 63 2.43 -2.38 17.58
C GLY A 63 3.55 -1.35 17.65
N ALA A 64 4.80 -1.80 17.74
CA ALA A 64 5.95 -0.91 17.73
C ALA A 64 6.08 -0.20 16.36
N ILE A 65 6.14 1.13 16.39
CA ILE A 65 6.35 1.96 15.20
C ILE A 65 7.83 2.31 15.10
N VAL A 66 8.41 2.07 13.93
CA VAL A 66 9.81 2.43 13.64
C VAL A 66 9.87 3.89 13.18
N VAL A 67 10.72 4.69 13.82
CA VAL A 67 10.99 6.07 13.40
C VAL A 67 12.15 6.08 12.42
N PHE A 68 11.94 6.66 11.25
CA PHE A 68 12.96 6.85 10.23
C PHE A 68 13.27 8.34 10.07
N ALA A 69 14.56 8.69 10.03
CA ALA A 69 15.03 10.06 9.85
C ALA A 69 16.24 10.09 8.90
N GLY A 70 16.31 11.10 8.04
CA GLY A 70 17.44 11.31 7.12
C GLY A 70 17.41 10.41 5.89
N GLY A 71 16.36 10.54 5.08
CA GLY A 71 16.09 9.74 3.86
C GLY A 71 17.28 9.50 2.95
#